data_AF-L8M3S6-F1
#
_entry.id   AF-L8M3S6-F1
#
_cell.length_a   1.000
_cell.length_b   1.000
_cell.length_c   1.000
_cell.angle_alpha   90.00
_cell.angle_beta   90.00
_cell.angle_gamma   90.00
#
_symmetry.space_group_name_H-M   'P 1'
#
loop_
_entity.id
_entity.type
_entity.pdbx_description
1 polymer ?
#
loop_
_entity_poly.entity_id
_entity_poly.type
_entity_poly.pdbx_seq_one_letter_code
_entity_poly.pdbx_strand_id
1 'polypeptide(L)'
;ENLKAIAKPVRNKKKVPPDIMREVILNVCEDNFLTLQELAIILDRANSTLRSRFLQKMVEEGLIVLKYPDKLHHPGQAYRTKQ
;
A
#
# COMPACT_ATOMS: atom_id res chain seq x y z
N GLU A 1 -8.29 9.30 -11.39
CA GLU A 1 -7.73 10.39 -10.55
C GLU A 1 -8.31 10.47 -9.12
N ASN A 2 -8.69 9.35 -8.46
CA ASN A 2 -9.38 9.41 -7.15
C ASN A 2 -8.65 8.72 -5.97
N LEU A 3 -7.43 8.19 -6.15
CA LEU A 3 -6.71 7.47 -5.09
C LEU A 3 -6.44 8.32 -3.84
N LYS A 4 -6.18 9.62 -4.03
CA LYS A 4 -5.99 10.58 -2.93
C LYS A 4 -7.29 10.83 -2.14
N ALA A 5 -8.46 10.71 -2.78
CA ALA A 5 -9.74 10.84 -2.10
C ALA A 5 -10.02 9.62 -1.21
N ILE A 6 -9.69 8.41 -1.69
CA ILE A 6 -9.77 7.16 -0.92
C ILE A 6 -8.80 7.18 0.27
N ALA A 7 -7.61 7.76 0.10
CA ALA A 7 -6.60 7.87 1.15
C ALA A 7 -6.84 9.00 2.18
N LYS A 8 -7.84 9.85 1.96
CA LYS A 8 -8.19 10.98 2.83
C LYS A 8 -8.34 10.64 4.33
N PRO A 9 -9.00 9.54 4.77
CA PRO A 9 -9.10 9.18 6.19
C PRO A 9 -7.74 8.85 6.82
N VAL A 10 -6.79 8.32 6.05
CA VAL A 10 -5.43 7.99 6.50
C VAL A 10 -4.55 9.22 6.58
N ARG A 11 -4.68 10.08 5.57
CA ARG A 11 -3.89 11.30 5.41
C ARG A 11 -4.28 12.37 6.42
N ASN A 12 -5.57 12.52 6.71
CA ASN A 12 -6.06 13.56 7.62
C ASN A 12 -5.83 13.21 9.11
N LYS A 13 -5.60 11.93 9.44
CA LYS A 13 -5.33 11.49 10.81
C LYS A 13 -3.82 11.27 11.01
N LYS A 14 -3.25 11.93 12.03
CA LYS A 14 -1.87 11.68 12.47
C LYS A 14 -1.63 10.21 12.88
N LYS A 15 -2.66 9.56 13.43
CA LYS A 15 -2.62 8.16 13.87
C LYS A 15 -3.89 7.47 13.37
N VAL A 16 -3.73 6.52 12.46
CA VAL A 16 -4.82 5.62 12.07
C VAL A 16 -4.58 4.24 12.66
N PRO A 17 -5.67 3.54 13.06
CA PRO A 17 -5.56 2.14 13.40
C PRO A 17 -5.04 1.35 12.19
N PRO A 18 -4.27 0.28 12.44
CA PRO A 18 -3.64 -0.49 11.37
C PRO A 18 -4.66 -1.15 10.44
N ASP A 19 -5.85 -1.48 10.94
CA ASP A 19 -6.96 -2.01 10.16
C ASP A 19 -7.41 -1.06 9.05
N ILE A 20 -7.72 0.19 9.41
CA ILE A 20 -8.11 1.23 8.44
C ILE A 20 -7.00 1.50 7.43
N MET A 21 -5.73 1.47 7.89
CA MET A 21 -4.58 1.62 6.99
C MET A 21 -4.57 0.51 5.93
N ARG A 22 -4.76 -0.74 6.34
CA ARG A 22 -4.79 -1.91 5.45
C ARG A 22 -5.95 -1.83 4.47
N GLU A 23 -7.14 -1.52 4.96
CA GLU A 23 -8.34 -1.38 4.13
C GLU A 23 -8.17 -0.31 3.05
N VAL A 24 -7.61 0.84 3.41
CA VAL A 24 -7.32 1.90 2.44
C VAL A 24 -6.26 1.49 1.44
N ILE A 25 -5.20 0.80 1.88
CA ILE A 25 -4.18 0.22 0.98
C ILE A 25 -4.84 -0.73 -0.03
N LEU A 26 -5.75 -1.60 0.42
CA LEU A 26 -6.46 -2.52 -0.46
C LEU A 26 -7.30 -1.79 -1.50
N ASN A 27 -8.05 -0.77 -1.08
CA ASN A 27 -8.88 0.03 -1.98
C ASN A 27 -8.04 0.80 -3.02
N VAL A 28 -6.89 1.38 -2.64
CA VAL A 28 -6.05 2.11 -3.61
C VAL A 28 -5.28 1.17 -4.54
N CYS A 29 -4.92 -0.03 -4.08
CA CYS A 29 -4.22 -1.06 -4.84
C CYS A 29 -5.16 -2.03 -5.59
N GLU A 30 -6.48 -1.85 -5.54
CA GLU A 30 -7.44 -2.76 -6.17
C GLU A 30 -7.36 -2.71 -7.70
N ASP A 31 -7.46 -1.51 -8.24
CA ASP A 31 -7.55 -1.25 -9.68
C ASP A 31 -6.16 -1.14 -10.35
N ASN A 32 -5.12 -0.77 -9.59
CA ASN A 32 -3.80 -0.45 -10.16
C ASN A 32 -2.63 -1.00 -9.33
N PHE A 33 -1.55 -1.38 -10.03
CA PHE A 33 -0.27 -1.69 -9.39
C PHE A 33 0.42 -0.39 -8.94
N LEU A 34 0.50 -0.18 -7.63
CA LEU A 34 1.14 1.00 -7.05
C LEU A 34 2.52 0.65 -6.52
N THR A 35 3.52 1.47 -6.86
CA THR A 35 4.86 1.33 -6.29
C THR A 35 4.87 1.75 -4.82
N LEU A 36 5.90 1.34 -4.09
CA LEU A 36 6.09 1.78 -2.70
C LEU A 36 6.07 3.31 -2.58
N GLN A 37 6.69 3.99 -3.56
CA GLN A 37 6.80 5.44 -3.61
C GLN A 37 5.43 6.11 -3.85
N GLU A 38 4.65 5.57 -4.79
CA GLU A 38 3.28 6.05 -5.04
C GLU A 38 2.39 5.89 -3.79
N LEU A 39 2.46 4.72 -3.14
CA LEU A 39 1.72 4.48 -1.89
C LEU A 39 2.13 5.46 -0.79
N ALA A 40 3.43 5.74 -0.64
CA ALA A 40 3.92 6.73 0.31
C ALA A 40 3.37 8.14 0.04
N ILE A 41 3.30 8.55 -1.23
CA ILE A 41 2.77 9.85 -1.64
C ILE A 41 1.25 9.93 -1.44
N ILE A 42 0.52 8.87 -1.79
CA ILE A 42 -0.95 8.80 -1.66
C ILE A 42 -1.37 8.79 -0.19
N LEU A 43 -0.69 8.00 0.63
CA LEU A 43 -1.02 7.78 2.04
C LEU A 43 -0.35 8.79 2.98
N ASP A 44 0.60 9.59 2.48
CA ASP A 44 1.39 10.55 3.26
C ASP A 44 2.17 9.86 4.40
N ARG A 45 2.89 8.80 4.04
CA ARG A 45 3.63 7.93 4.99
C ARG A 45 5.00 7.52 4.46
N ALA A 46 5.91 7.21 5.39
CA ALA A 46 7.26 6.79 5.05
C ALA A 46 7.28 5.40 4.40
N ASN A 47 7.98 5.30 3.25
CA ASN A 47 8.22 4.06 2.49
C ASN A 47 8.66 2.89 3.40
N SER A 48 9.65 3.12 4.27
CA SER A 48 10.21 2.08 5.15
C SER A 48 9.18 1.54 6.14
N THR A 49 8.36 2.42 6.70
CA THR A 49 7.29 2.03 7.64
C THR A 49 6.20 1.27 6.92
N LEU A 50 5.77 1.75 5.75
CA LEU A 50 4.77 1.08 4.91
C LEU A 50 5.21 -0.34 4.56
N ARG A 51 6.43 -0.49 4.06
CA ARG A 51 6.97 -1.79 3.64
C ARG A 51 7.00 -2.79 4.79
N SER A 52 7.66 -2.46 5.90
CA SER A 52 7.89 -3.43 6.98
C SER A 52 6.67 -3.63 7.88
N ARG A 53 5.88 -2.59 8.18
CA ARG A 53 4.71 -2.74 9.08
C ARG A 53 3.45 -3.24 8.40
N PHE A 54 3.21 -2.83 7.16
CA PHE A 54 1.92 -3.05 6.49
C PHE A 54 2.08 -3.98 5.29
N LEU A 55 2.84 -3.59 4.27
CA LEU A 55 2.91 -4.32 3.01
C LEU A 55 3.46 -5.73 3.18
N GLN A 56 4.54 -5.91 3.96
CA GLN A 56 5.10 -7.24 4.24
C GLN A 56 4.05 -8.16 4.87
N LYS A 57 3.40 -7.70 5.95
CA LYS A 57 2.31 -8.45 6.58
C LYS A 57 1.16 -8.75 5.62
N MET A 58 0.75 -7.78 4.80
CA MET A 58 -0.36 -7.97 3.86
C MET A 58 -0.01 -8.94 2.74
N VAL A 59 1.27 -9.02 2.32
CA VAL A 59 1.74 -10.04 1.38
C VAL A 59 1.73 -11.42 2.04
N GLU A 60 2.20 -11.52 3.29
CA GLU A 60 2.19 -12.77 4.06
C GLU A 60 0.76 -13.27 4.33
N GLU A 61 -0.17 -12.36 4.64
CA GLU A 61 -1.60 -12.67 4.82
C GLU A 61 -2.32 -12.89 3.48
N GLY A 62 -1.64 -12.71 2.34
CA GLY A 62 -2.20 -12.94 1.00
C GLY A 62 -3.23 -11.91 0.55
N LEU A 63 -3.31 -10.75 1.22
CA LEU A 63 -4.22 -9.65 0.89
C LEU A 63 -3.74 -8.85 -0.33
N ILE A 64 -2.42 -8.75 -0.52
CA ILE A 64 -1.80 -8.08 -1.67
C ILE A 64 -0.73 -8.96 -2.29
N VAL A 65 -0.45 -8.73 -3.57
CA VAL A 65 0.58 -9.42 -4.35
C VAL A 65 1.63 -8.44 -4.85
N LEU A 66 2.85 -8.95 -4.96
CA LEU A 66 3.97 -8.25 -5.58
C LEU A 66 3.87 -8.40 -7.10
N LYS A 67 4.13 -7.33 -7.83
CA LYS A 67 4.25 -7.37 -9.30
C LYS A 67 5.39 -8.27 -9.75
N TYR A 68 6.53 -8.22 -9.06
CA TYR A 68 7.69 -9.05 -9.30
C TYR A 68 8.02 -9.87 -8.05
N PRO A 69 7.35 -11.01 -7.82
CA PRO A 69 7.62 -11.86 -6.67
C PRO A 69 9.04 -12.43 -6.70
N ASP A 70 9.58 -12.68 -7.90
CA ASP A 70 10.94 -13.19 -8.12
C ASP A 70 12.04 -12.18 -7.72
N LYS A 71 11.75 -10.88 -7.80
CA LYS A 71 12.72 -9.79 -7.56
C LYS A 71 12.21 -8.78 -6.54
N LEU A 72 12.41 -9.09 -5.25
CA LEU A 72 12.00 -8.25 -4.12
C LEU A 72 12.63 -6.84 -4.08
N HIS A 73 13.80 -6.67 -4.72
CA HIS A 73 14.54 -5.41 -4.84
C HIS A 73 14.42 -4.75 -6.22
N HIS A 74 13.44 -5.16 -7.04
CA HIS A 74 13.24 -4.54 -8.35
C HIS A 74 12.85 -3.05 -8.19
N PRO A 75 13.47 -2.11 -8.93
CA PRO A 75 13.13 -0.69 -8.83
C PRO A 75 11.68 -0.41 -9.28
N GLY A 76 11.14 -1.23 -10.18
CA GLY A 76 9.74 -1.19 -10.60
C GLY A 76 8.79 -2.03 -9.74
N GLN A 77 9.19 -2.43 -8.53
CA GLN A 77 8.34 -3.23 -7.66
C GLN A 77 7.07 -2.47 -7.27
N ALA A 78 5.94 -3.13 -7.46
CA ALA A 78 4.62 -2.59 -7.18
C ALA A 78 3.76 -3.62 -6.46
N TYR A 79 2.72 -3.12 -5.80
CA TYR A 79 1.79 -3.88 -4.99
C TYR A 79 0.39 -3.74 -5.59
N ARG A 80 -0.36 -4.83 -5.60
CA ARG A 80 -1.76 -4.86 -6.01
C ARG A 80 -2.56 -5.73 -5.05
N THR A 81 -3.82 -5.39 -4.83
CA THR A 81 -4.74 -6.21 -4.04
C THR A 81 -4.99 -7.54 -4.74
N LYS A 82 -4.93 -8.63 -3.97
CA LYS A 82 -5.32 -9.94 -4.44
C LYS A 82 -6.85 -10.00 -4.38
N GLN A 83 -7.50 -9.98 -5.55
CA GLN A 83 -8.94 -10.29 -5.64
C GLN A 83 -9.17 -11.78 -5.44
#